data_AF-A0A0W7YX07-F1
#
_entry.id   AF-A0A0W7YX07-F1
#
_cell.length_a   1.000
_cell.length_b   1.000
_cell.length_c   1.000
_cell.angle_alpha   90.00
_cell.angle_beta   90.00
_cell.angle_gamma   90.00
#
_symmetry.space_group_name_H-M   'P 1'
#
loop_
_entity.id
_entity.type
_entity.pdbx_description
1 polymer ?
#
loop_
_entity_poly.entity_id
_entity_poly.type
_entity_poly.pdbx_seq_one_letter_code
_entity_poly.pdbx_strand_id
1 'polypeptide(L)'
;MFEPAQRSIAVRDEAFVFPEHELLMSTTDRTGRITHCNAAFCHVSGYSMDELMGQPHNMVRHPDMPAKAFKDMWATIGHGRTWTGLVKNLRKDRRYYWVRAYVTPIMEGGKPRGHMSVRVKPTDGEVRAATALYARFRQGTQGWQIGLQAMLLAALTGLVLYRQHLRITQPFEAAVSLCSDIAGCKLDGALPAYQGRHPMGFLLERLKQVQTNLRAVVGDARHEIDGFSSLAGQIEQSARHMQQASQTIQQVVASVTDVSQLLQDVTTAADAQSQGIAQVNDALHDLDTVTQDNAQLAEVSAQSAQHMDAHAGILRRTLDICRL
;
A
#
# COMPACT_ATOMS: atom_id res chain seq x y z
N MET A 1 60.32 -14.31 -4.40
CA MET A 1 59.38 -15.43 -4.57
C MET A 1 60.04 -16.42 -5.53
N PHE A 2 60.80 -17.40 -5.02
CA PHE A 2 61.40 -18.43 -5.87
C PHE A 2 60.34 -19.53 -6.07
N GLU A 3 59.61 -19.48 -7.18
CA GLU A 3 58.96 -20.69 -7.69
C GLU A 3 60.07 -21.59 -8.26
N PRO A 4 60.35 -22.77 -7.69
CA PRO A 4 61.24 -23.70 -8.34
C PRO A 4 60.52 -24.22 -9.59
N ALA A 5 61.08 -23.94 -10.77
CA ALA A 5 60.61 -24.46 -12.05
C ALA A 5 60.22 -25.94 -11.90
N GLN A 6 58.95 -26.24 -12.20
CA GLN A 6 58.40 -27.58 -12.13
C GLN A 6 59.07 -28.40 -13.23
N ARG A 7 60.16 -29.10 -12.89
CA ARG A 7 60.88 -29.96 -13.82
C ARG A 7 59.92 -31.06 -14.29
N SER A 8 59.47 -30.97 -15.54
CA SER A 8 58.76 -32.06 -16.21
C SER A 8 59.75 -33.19 -16.47
N ILE A 9 59.93 -34.02 -15.46
CA ILE A 9 60.74 -35.22 -15.52
C ILE A 9 59.79 -36.40 -15.68
N ALA A 10 59.99 -37.22 -16.70
CA ALA A 10 59.30 -38.50 -16.81
C ALA A 10 59.65 -39.37 -15.59
N VAL A 11 58.65 -39.68 -14.77
CA VAL A 11 58.76 -40.52 -13.57
C VAL A 11 58.26 -41.92 -13.90
N ARG A 12 58.98 -42.94 -13.45
CA ARG A 12 58.48 -44.33 -13.40
C ARG A 12 57.89 -44.56 -12.01
N ASP A 13 56.60 -44.89 -11.94
CA ASP A 13 55.92 -45.18 -10.67
C ASP A 13 56.26 -46.59 -10.16
N GLU A 14 57.55 -46.84 -9.96
CA GLU A 14 58.12 -48.09 -9.47
C GLU A 14 59.04 -47.76 -8.30
N ALA A 15 58.80 -48.38 -7.14
CA ALA A 15 59.60 -48.17 -5.95
C ALA A 15 60.91 -48.98 -6.01
N PHE A 16 62.04 -48.31 -5.84
CA PHE A 16 63.32 -48.95 -5.58
C PHE A 16 63.48 -49.19 -4.08
N VAL A 17 63.59 -50.45 -3.69
CA VAL A 17 63.76 -50.87 -2.31
C VAL A 17 65.23 -51.15 -2.04
N PHE A 18 65.79 -50.51 -1.02
CA PHE A 18 67.15 -50.73 -0.55
C PHE A 18 67.16 -51.46 0.83
N PRO A 19 68.28 -52.06 1.24
CA PRO A 19 68.39 -52.75 2.52
C PRO A 19 68.16 -51.84 3.74
N GLU A 20 67.59 -52.39 4.82
CA GLU A 20 67.26 -51.60 6.03
C GLU A 20 68.48 -51.05 6.78
N HIS A 21 69.62 -51.73 6.68
CA HIS A 21 70.85 -51.33 7.35
C HIS A 21 71.64 -50.25 6.57
N GLU A 22 71.23 -49.90 5.35
CA GLU A 22 71.90 -48.84 4.60
C GLU A 22 71.53 -47.46 5.14
N LEU A 23 72.55 -46.72 5.58
CA LEU A 23 72.45 -45.33 5.97
C LEU A 23 72.90 -44.46 4.80
N LEU A 24 72.01 -43.63 4.27
CA LEU A 24 72.37 -42.70 3.20
C LEU A 24 72.78 -41.38 3.82
N MET A 25 73.98 -40.90 3.49
CA MET A 25 74.54 -39.67 4.05
C MET A 25 74.94 -38.70 2.94
N SER A 26 74.61 -37.42 3.12
CA SER A 26 75.11 -36.33 2.29
C SER A 26 75.30 -35.06 3.13
N THR A 27 76.35 -34.30 2.85
CA THR A 27 76.53 -32.94 3.36
C THR A 27 76.37 -31.93 2.25
N THR A 28 75.90 -30.74 2.59
CA THR A 28 75.77 -29.62 1.65
C THR A 28 76.44 -28.35 2.19
N ASP A 29 76.76 -27.43 1.29
CA ASP A 29 77.06 -26.05 1.65
C ASP A 29 75.81 -25.26 2.09
N ARG A 30 75.97 -23.95 2.33
CA ARG A 30 74.89 -23.03 2.72
C ARG A 30 73.81 -22.88 1.65
N THR A 31 74.14 -23.13 0.38
CA THR A 31 73.23 -23.00 -0.76
C THR A 31 72.48 -24.29 -1.06
N GLY A 32 72.84 -25.39 -0.39
CA GLY A 32 72.27 -26.72 -0.60
C GLY A 32 72.94 -27.52 -1.71
N ARG A 33 74.16 -27.15 -2.12
CA ARG A 33 74.98 -27.95 -3.05
C ARG A 33 75.74 -29.03 -2.30
N ILE A 34 75.74 -30.25 -2.84
CA ILE A 34 76.35 -31.42 -2.21
C ILE A 34 77.87 -31.25 -2.18
N THR A 35 78.45 -31.35 -0.98
CA THR A 35 79.91 -31.27 -0.74
C THR A 35 80.52 -32.63 -0.47
N HIS A 36 79.71 -33.58 0.01
CA HIS A 36 80.11 -34.96 0.24
C HIS A 36 78.86 -35.86 0.28
N CYS A 37 79.01 -37.12 -0.11
CA CYS A 37 78.04 -38.16 0.18
C CYS A 37 78.75 -39.51 0.36
N ASN A 38 78.07 -40.49 0.95
CA ASN A 38 78.62 -41.83 1.11
C ASN A 38 78.26 -42.76 -0.05
N ALA A 39 78.96 -43.90 -0.13
CA ALA A 39 78.76 -44.88 -1.19
C ALA A 39 77.30 -45.40 -1.27
N ALA A 40 76.63 -45.55 -0.13
CA ALA A 40 75.23 -45.96 -0.07
C ALA A 40 74.31 -44.92 -0.76
N PHE A 41 74.52 -43.62 -0.53
CA PHE A 41 73.75 -42.59 -1.22
C PHE A 41 73.97 -42.60 -2.73
N CYS A 42 75.20 -42.79 -3.21
CA CYS A 42 75.49 -42.97 -4.64
C CYS A 42 74.74 -44.17 -5.22
N HIS A 43 74.85 -45.34 -4.59
CA HIS A 43 74.21 -46.57 -5.03
C HIS A 43 72.68 -46.45 -5.06
N VAL A 44 72.06 -45.97 -3.97
CA VAL A 44 70.60 -45.87 -3.86
C VAL A 44 70.05 -44.78 -4.77
N SER A 45 70.72 -43.63 -4.91
CA SER A 45 70.28 -42.56 -5.82
C SER A 45 70.53 -42.89 -7.31
N GLY A 46 71.45 -43.82 -7.59
CA GLY A 46 71.85 -44.21 -8.93
C GLY A 46 72.80 -43.24 -9.64
N TYR A 47 73.28 -42.21 -8.94
CA TYR A 47 74.26 -41.26 -9.44
C TYR A 47 75.66 -41.63 -8.95
N SER A 48 76.68 -41.38 -9.78
CA SER A 48 78.06 -41.50 -9.32
C SER A 48 78.42 -40.36 -8.36
N MET A 49 79.51 -40.52 -7.60
CA MET A 49 80.02 -39.46 -6.74
C MET A 49 80.28 -38.18 -7.53
N ASP A 50 80.97 -38.29 -8.67
CA ASP A 50 81.32 -37.17 -9.55
C ASP A 50 80.08 -36.43 -10.09
N GLU A 51 79.00 -37.17 -10.36
CA GLU A 51 77.72 -36.59 -10.78
C GLU A 51 77.00 -35.84 -9.64
N LEU A 52 77.26 -36.20 -8.39
CA LEU A 52 76.62 -35.59 -7.22
C LEU A 52 77.38 -34.39 -6.68
N MET A 53 78.71 -34.37 -6.77
CA MET A 53 79.53 -33.30 -6.19
C MET A 53 79.22 -31.94 -6.84
N GLY A 54 78.98 -30.93 -5.99
CA GLY A 54 78.66 -29.57 -6.41
C GLY A 54 77.23 -29.36 -6.94
N GLN A 55 76.46 -30.43 -7.14
CA GLN A 55 75.09 -30.34 -7.62
C GLN A 55 74.11 -29.95 -6.51
N PRO A 56 73.00 -29.27 -6.84
CA PRO A 56 71.97 -28.96 -5.84
C PRO A 56 71.29 -30.24 -5.36
N HIS A 57 71.13 -30.38 -4.05
CA HIS A 57 70.53 -31.57 -3.44
C HIS A 57 69.09 -31.84 -3.94
N ASN A 58 68.38 -30.82 -4.42
CA ASN A 58 67.04 -31.00 -5.01
C ASN A 58 67.02 -31.82 -6.31
N MET A 59 68.17 -32.19 -6.89
CA MET A 59 68.24 -33.06 -8.08
C MET A 59 67.62 -34.44 -7.84
N VAL A 60 67.69 -34.95 -6.60
CA VAL A 60 67.06 -36.22 -6.20
C VAL A 60 65.64 -36.04 -5.67
N ARG A 61 65.05 -34.84 -5.74
CA ARG A 61 63.69 -34.59 -5.24
C ARG A 61 62.65 -35.15 -6.21
N HIS A 62 61.68 -35.90 -5.68
CA HIS A 62 60.53 -36.33 -6.47
C HIS A 62 59.56 -35.16 -6.75
N PRO A 63 59.02 -35.02 -7.98
CA PRO A 63 58.05 -33.96 -8.33
C PRO A 63 56.80 -33.92 -7.43
N ASP A 64 56.25 -35.08 -7.04
CA ASP A 64 55.08 -35.20 -6.15
C ASP A 64 55.27 -34.63 -4.73
N MET A 65 56.50 -34.33 -4.31
CA MET A 65 56.74 -33.86 -2.95
C MET A 65 56.22 -32.42 -2.78
N PRO A 66 55.28 -32.18 -1.84
CA PRO A 66 54.63 -30.89 -1.70
C PRO A 66 55.61 -29.81 -1.25
N ALA A 67 55.51 -28.60 -1.84
CA ALA A 67 56.37 -27.47 -1.49
C ALA A 67 56.30 -27.11 0.01
N LYS A 68 55.15 -27.33 0.66
CA LYS A 68 54.96 -27.11 2.09
C LYS A 68 55.91 -27.92 2.98
N ALA A 69 56.24 -29.16 2.61
CA ALA A 69 57.15 -30.00 3.39
C ALA A 69 58.58 -29.44 3.41
N PHE A 70 59.05 -28.90 2.28
CA PHE A 70 60.37 -28.26 2.22
C PHE A 70 60.37 -26.87 2.87
N LYS A 71 59.26 -26.14 2.82
CA LYS A 71 59.12 -24.87 3.56
C LYS A 71 59.34 -25.10 5.05
N ASP A 72 58.73 -26.14 5.61
CA ASP A 72 58.90 -26.55 7.00
C ASP A 72 60.35 -26.97 7.31
N MET A 73 60.97 -27.77 6.43
CA MET A 73 62.38 -28.15 6.53
C MET A 73 63.30 -26.92 6.61
N TRP A 74 63.21 -26.01 5.63
CA TRP A 74 64.06 -24.83 5.56
C TRP A 74 63.86 -23.89 6.76
N ALA A 75 62.63 -23.73 7.22
CA ALA A 75 62.35 -22.97 8.44
C ALA A 75 63.00 -23.63 9.67
N THR A 76 62.91 -24.95 9.80
CA THR A 76 63.45 -25.68 10.95
C THR A 76 64.97 -25.60 11.02
N ILE A 77 65.65 -25.92 9.92
CA ILE A 77 67.13 -25.95 9.89
C ILE A 77 67.73 -24.54 9.88
N GLY A 78 67.02 -23.54 9.34
CA GLY A 78 67.42 -22.13 9.41
C GLY A 78 67.46 -21.60 10.85
N HIS A 79 66.65 -22.17 11.75
CA HIS A 79 66.69 -21.88 13.19
C HIS A 79 67.71 -22.72 13.97
N GLY A 80 68.61 -23.43 13.31
CA GLY A 80 69.63 -24.26 13.97
C GLY A 80 69.09 -25.56 14.56
N ARG A 81 67.84 -25.95 14.27
CA ARG A 81 67.21 -27.18 14.77
C ARG A 81 67.30 -28.31 13.76
N THR A 82 67.37 -29.55 14.25
CA THR A 82 67.27 -30.74 13.39
C THR A 82 65.84 -30.90 12.87
N TRP A 83 65.72 -31.08 11.56
CA TRP A 83 64.44 -31.41 10.92
C TRP A 83 64.34 -32.92 10.67
N THR A 84 63.15 -33.48 10.87
CA THR A 84 62.85 -34.89 10.54
C THR A 84 61.62 -34.97 9.66
N GLY A 85 61.68 -35.74 8.57
CA GLY A 85 60.52 -35.95 7.72
C GLY A 85 60.70 -37.04 6.68
N LEU A 86 59.58 -37.51 6.14
CA LEU A 86 59.53 -38.52 5.08
C LEU A 86 59.68 -37.83 3.72
N VAL A 87 60.64 -38.27 2.92
CA VAL A 87 60.91 -37.67 1.62
C VAL A 87 60.88 -38.75 0.54
N LYS A 88 60.05 -38.55 -0.48
CA LYS A 88 60.09 -39.30 -1.74
C LYS A 88 61.18 -38.70 -2.61
N ASN A 89 62.19 -39.49 -2.93
CA ASN A 89 63.30 -39.10 -3.79
C ASN A 89 63.17 -39.78 -5.17
N LEU A 90 63.68 -39.12 -6.19
CA LEU A 90 63.78 -39.61 -7.55
C LEU A 90 65.19 -40.14 -7.81
N ARG A 91 65.25 -41.35 -8.37
CA ARG A 91 66.47 -42.06 -8.73
C ARG A 91 66.86 -41.74 -10.18
N LYS A 92 68.14 -41.91 -10.56
CA LYS A 92 68.64 -41.61 -11.91
C LYS A 92 67.87 -42.34 -13.02
N ASP A 93 67.47 -43.59 -12.77
CA ASP A 93 66.67 -44.45 -13.67
C ASP A 93 65.16 -44.11 -13.69
N ARG A 94 64.77 -42.98 -13.09
CA ARG A 94 63.40 -42.45 -12.96
C ARG A 94 62.48 -43.22 -12.01
N ARG A 95 62.97 -44.25 -11.33
CA ARG A 95 62.25 -44.88 -10.20
C ARG A 95 62.31 -43.98 -8.97
N TYR A 96 61.56 -44.32 -7.92
CA TYR A 96 61.58 -43.54 -6.68
C TYR A 96 61.94 -44.39 -5.47
N TYR A 97 62.42 -43.74 -4.41
CA TYR A 97 62.65 -44.38 -3.12
C TYR A 97 62.24 -43.44 -2.00
N TRP A 98 61.77 -44.02 -0.90
CA TRP A 98 61.38 -43.26 0.28
C TRP A 98 62.49 -43.30 1.32
N VAL A 99 62.71 -42.17 1.99
CA VAL A 99 63.63 -42.05 3.12
C VAL A 99 62.94 -41.34 4.28
N ARG A 100 63.28 -41.73 5.51
CA ARG A 100 63.13 -40.85 6.68
C ARG A 100 64.43 -40.06 6.82
N ALA A 101 64.35 -38.77 6.55
CA ALA A 101 65.50 -37.88 6.55
C ALA A 101 65.61 -37.13 7.87
N TYR A 102 66.81 -37.13 8.44
CA TYR A 102 67.23 -36.30 9.57
C TYR A 102 68.20 -35.27 9.01
N VAL A 103 67.83 -33.99 9.02
CA VAL A 103 68.65 -32.89 8.48
C VAL A 103 69.10 -32.02 9.64
N THR A 104 70.40 -32.02 9.91
CA THR A 104 71.03 -31.25 10.99
C THR A 104 71.89 -30.14 10.40
N PRO A 105 71.71 -28.88 10.81
CA PRO A 105 72.57 -27.79 10.35
C PRO A 105 73.97 -27.92 10.98
N ILE A 106 75.01 -27.74 10.16
CA ILE A 106 76.40 -27.67 10.60
C ILE A 106 76.68 -26.22 10.97
N MET A 107 76.88 -25.93 12.25
CA MET A 107 76.96 -24.56 12.78
C MET A 107 78.41 -24.06 12.85
N GLU A 108 78.65 -22.81 12.47
CA GLU A 108 79.93 -22.11 12.61
C GLU A 108 79.66 -20.64 12.95
N GLY A 109 80.19 -20.13 14.07
CA GLY A 109 79.95 -18.75 14.52
C GLY A 109 78.46 -18.42 14.76
N GLY A 110 77.67 -19.40 15.22
CA GLY A 110 76.23 -19.24 15.47
C GLY A 110 75.36 -19.23 14.20
N LYS A 111 75.93 -19.42 13.01
CA LYS A 111 75.19 -19.50 11.73
C LYS A 111 75.39 -20.85 11.05
N PRO A 112 74.39 -21.39 10.32
CA PRO A 112 74.58 -22.60 9.53
C PRO A 112 75.63 -22.39 8.42
N ARG A 113 76.72 -23.15 8.45
CA ARG A 113 77.72 -23.24 7.37
C ARG A 113 77.34 -24.27 6.29
N GLY A 114 76.50 -25.23 6.64
CA GLY A 114 76.04 -26.27 5.74
C GLY A 114 75.00 -27.14 6.42
N HIS A 115 74.61 -28.23 5.76
CA HIS A 115 73.64 -29.15 6.32
C HIS A 115 74.15 -30.58 6.13
N MET A 116 74.00 -31.40 7.17
CA MET A 116 74.21 -32.84 7.08
C MET A 116 72.86 -33.52 7.09
N SER A 117 72.64 -34.44 6.16
CA SER A 117 71.45 -35.28 6.17
C SER A 117 71.83 -36.75 6.27
N VAL A 118 71.26 -37.41 7.26
CA VAL A 118 71.31 -38.87 7.43
C VAL A 118 69.91 -39.40 7.15
N ARG A 119 69.83 -40.47 6.38
CA ARG A 119 68.57 -41.03 5.89
C ARG A 119 68.56 -42.53 6.12
N VAL A 120 67.42 -43.00 6.60
CA VAL A 120 67.15 -44.41 6.82
C VAL A 120 65.94 -44.84 6.00
N LYS A 121 65.83 -46.14 5.76
CA LYS A 121 64.62 -46.72 5.18
C LYS A 121 63.45 -46.53 6.14
N PRO A 122 62.33 -45.93 5.70
CA PRO A 122 61.13 -45.80 6.51
C PRO A 122 60.34 -47.12 6.50
N THR A 123 59.47 -47.27 7.48
CA THR A 123 58.50 -48.38 7.51
C THR A 123 57.39 -48.17 6.48
N ASP A 124 56.76 -49.25 6.02
CA ASP A 124 55.63 -49.15 5.08
C ASP A 124 54.45 -48.34 5.66
N GLY A 125 54.25 -48.40 6.99
CA GLY A 125 53.25 -47.61 7.70
C GLY A 125 53.50 -46.10 7.59
N GLU A 126 54.75 -45.67 7.76
CA GLU A 126 55.14 -44.27 7.59
C GLU A 126 54.97 -43.80 6.14
N VAL A 127 55.33 -44.65 5.16
CA VAL A 127 55.16 -44.34 3.74
C VAL A 127 53.68 -44.16 3.40
N ARG A 128 52.79 -45.05 3.87
CA ARG A 128 51.34 -44.91 3.67
C ARG A 128 50.79 -43.63 4.30
N ALA A 129 51.17 -43.33 5.54
CA ALA A 129 50.73 -42.14 6.25
C ALA A 129 51.19 -40.84 5.54
N ALA A 130 52.46 -40.77 5.15
CA ALA A 130 53.02 -39.64 4.42
C ALA A 130 52.37 -39.47 3.03
N THR A 131 52.10 -40.56 2.32
CA THR A 131 51.42 -40.53 1.02
C THR A 131 50.03 -39.93 1.13
N ALA A 132 49.24 -40.35 2.13
CA ALA A 132 47.91 -39.80 2.39
C ALA A 132 47.98 -38.30 2.77
N LEU A 133 48.91 -37.93 3.64
CA LEU A 133 49.10 -36.53 4.05
C LEU A 133 49.48 -35.64 2.86
N TYR A 134 50.43 -36.08 2.03
CA TYR A 134 50.90 -35.30 0.89
C TYR A 134 49.86 -35.23 -0.24
N ALA A 135 49.02 -36.24 -0.41
CA ALA A 135 47.86 -36.17 -1.29
C ALA A 135 46.90 -35.04 -0.88
N ARG A 136 46.59 -34.92 0.42
CA ARG A 136 45.75 -33.83 0.95
C ARG A 136 46.38 -32.45 0.72
N PHE A 137 47.70 -32.33 0.85
CA PHE A 137 48.39 -31.08 0.55
C PHE A 137 48.36 -30.70 -0.93
N ARG A 138 48.35 -31.68 -1.85
CA ARG A 138 48.24 -31.44 -3.30
C ARG A 138 46.83 -31.06 -3.76
N GLN A 139 45.79 -31.57 -3.11
CA GLN A 139 44.40 -31.32 -3.54
C GLN A 139 43.93 -29.89 -3.30
N GLY A 140 44.53 -29.14 -2.37
CA GLY A 140 44.16 -27.74 -2.11
C GLY A 140 42.76 -27.60 -1.51
N THR A 141 42.58 -26.79 -0.47
CA THR A 141 41.28 -26.60 0.15
C THR A 141 40.38 -25.79 -0.79
N GLN A 142 39.43 -26.44 -1.45
CA GLN A 142 38.41 -25.87 -2.37
C GLN A 142 37.36 -24.98 -1.64
N GLY A 143 37.74 -24.24 -0.61
CA GLY A 143 36.81 -23.49 0.25
C GLY A 143 36.07 -22.36 -0.46
N TRP A 144 36.63 -21.81 -1.54
CA TRP A 144 36.02 -20.71 -2.28
C TRP A 144 34.75 -21.14 -3.04
N GLN A 145 34.67 -22.39 -3.50
CA GLN A 145 33.50 -22.91 -4.22
C GLN A 145 32.29 -23.03 -3.29
N ILE A 146 32.51 -23.44 -2.04
CA ILE A 146 31.47 -23.54 -1.01
C ILE A 146 30.94 -22.14 -0.68
N GLY A 147 31.83 -21.15 -0.52
CA GLY A 147 31.44 -19.76 -0.27
C GLY A 147 30.62 -19.16 -1.41
N LEU A 148 31.01 -19.43 -2.66
CA LEU A 148 30.30 -18.94 -3.85
C LEU A 148 28.93 -19.59 -4.01
N GLN A 149 28.81 -20.89 -3.75
CA GLN A 149 27.53 -21.61 -3.75
C GLN A 149 26.58 -21.10 -2.66
N ALA A 150 27.08 -20.87 -1.45
CA ALA A 150 26.28 -20.32 -0.36
C ALA A 150 25.77 -18.91 -0.67
N MET A 151 26.60 -18.06 -1.27
CA MET A 151 26.20 -16.70 -1.68
C MET A 151 25.14 -16.72 -2.78
N LEU A 152 25.28 -17.58 -3.80
CA LEU A 152 24.28 -17.75 -4.85
C LEU A 152 22.95 -18.27 -4.29
N LEU A 153 22.98 -19.25 -3.38
CA LEU A 153 21.78 -19.77 -2.74
C LEU A 153 21.07 -18.69 -1.91
N ALA A 154 21.83 -17.89 -1.16
CA ALA A 154 21.29 -16.78 -0.37
C ALA A 154 20.65 -15.70 -1.27
N ALA A 155 21.32 -15.33 -2.36
CA ALA A 155 20.80 -14.38 -3.33
C ALA A 155 19.52 -14.88 -4.01
N LEU A 156 19.48 -16.15 -4.41
CA LEU A 156 18.30 -16.77 -5.02
C LEU A 156 17.12 -16.80 -4.03
N THR A 157 17.39 -17.19 -2.78
CA THR A 157 16.37 -17.21 -1.70
C THR A 157 15.83 -15.81 -1.44
N GLY A 158 16.70 -14.81 -1.34
CA GLY A 158 16.32 -13.41 -1.20
C GLY A 158 15.44 -12.91 -2.36
N LEU A 159 15.80 -13.25 -3.60
CA LEU A 159 15.01 -12.89 -4.78
C LEU A 159 13.62 -13.55 -4.76
N VAL A 160 13.52 -14.83 -4.38
CA VAL A 160 12.23 -15.53 -4.25
C VAL A 160 11.36 -14.86 -3.19
N LEU A 161 11.91 -14.59 -1.99
CA LEU A 161 11.20 -13.91 -0.91
C LEU A 161 10.75 -12.50 -1.32
N TYR A 162 11.59 -11.74 -2.01
CA TYR A 162 11.25 -10.42 -2.52
C TYR A 162 10.10 -10.48 -3.54
N ARG A 163 10.15 -11.41 -4.50
CA ARG A 163 9.05 -11.61 -5.46
C ARG A 163 7.76 -12.04 -4.77
N GLN A 164 7.85 -12.90 -3.76
CA GLN A 164 6.70 -13.32 -2.95
C GLN A 164 6.08 -12.14 -2.21
N HIS A 165 6.91 -11.29 -1.59
CA HIS A 165 6.46 -10.11 -0.86
C HIS A 165 5.68 -9.14 -1.77
N LEU A 166 6.21 -8.86 -2.97
CA LEU A 166 5.53 -8.01 -3.96
C LEU A 166 4.23 -8.61 -4.50
N ARG A 167 4.16 -9.94 -4.65
CA ARG A 167 3.01 -10.61 -5.28
C ARG A 167 1.90 -11.02 -4.31
N ILE A 168 2.23 -11.22 -3.03
CA ILE A 168 1.29 -11.71 -2.02
C ILE A 168 1.14 -10.72 -0.88
N THR A 169 2.22 -10.39 -0.16
CA THR A 169 2.14 -9.60 1.07
C THR A 169 1.59 -8.20 0.82
N GLN A 170 2.15 -7.46 -0.14
CA GLN A 170 1.68 -6.10 -0.44
C GLN A 170 0.19 -6.06 -0.89
N PRO A 171 -0.26 -6.90 -1.83
CA PRO A 171 -1.68 -6.98 -2.19
C PRO A 171 -2.59 -7.42 -1.04
N PHE A 172 -2.09 -8.27 -0.14
CA PHE A 172 -2.84 -8.72 1.03
C PHE A 172 -3.07 -7.59 2.02
N GLU A 173 -2.03 -6.80 2.32
CA GLU A 173 -2.16 -5.60 3.16
C GLU A 173 -3.15 -4.59 2.54
N ALA A 174 -3.09 -4.39 1.22
CA ALA A 174 -4.05 -3.55 0.51
C ALA A 174 -5.49 -4.08 0.63
N ALA A 175 -5.68 -5.40 0.54
CA ALA A 175 -6.99 -6.03 0.71
C ALA A 175 -7.54 -5.85 2.12
N VAL A 176 -6.70 -6.02 3.16
CA VAL A 176 -7.07 -5.81 4.56
C VAL A 176 -7.44 -4.35 4.80
N SER A 177 -6.65 -3.40 4.28
CA SER A 177 -6.95 -1.97 4.37
C SER A 177 -8.31 -1.65 3.73
N LEU A 178 -8.58 -2.17 2.54
CA LEU A 178 -9.84 -1.97 1.84
C LEU A 178 -11.03 -2.55 2.62
N CYS A 179 -10.88 -3.74 3.22
CA CYS A 179 -11.91 -4.30 4.10
C CYS A 179 -12.17 -3.42 5.32
N SER A 180 -11.12 -2.86 5.93
CA SER A 180 -11.24 -1.91 7.04
C SER A 180 -11.94 -0.62 6.62
N ASP A 181 -11.65 -0.12 5.42
CA ASP A 181 -12.29 1.08 4.87
C ASP A 181 -13.77 0.82 4.58
N ILE A 182 -14.11 -0.33 3.99
CA ILE A 182 -15.50 -0.76 3.76
C ILE A 182 -16.24 -0.87 5.11
N ALA A 183 -15.63 -1.50 6.12
CA ALA A 183 -16.22 -1.62 7.45
C ALA A 183 -16.42 -0.26 8.13
N GLY A 184 -15.54 0.70 7.87
CA GLY A 184 -15.65 2.08 8.35
C GLY A 184 -16.50 2.99 7.45
N CYS A 185 -17.19 2.46 6.45
CA CYS A 185 -17.96 3.22 5.46
C CYS A 185 -17.16 4.29 4.68
N LYS A 186 -15.84 4.14 4.60
CA LYS A 186 -14.95 4.99 3.79
C LYS A 186 -14.85 4.42 2.38
N LEU A 187 -15.81 4.79 1.55
CA LEU A 187 -15.99 4.18 0.23
C LEU A 187 -15.29 4.96 -0.90
N ASP A 188 -14.46 5.95 -0.60
CA ASP A 188 -13.86 6.89 -1.55
C ASP A 188 -12.38 6.59 -1.89
N GLY A 189 -11.76 5.65 -1.18
CA GLY A 189 -10.34 5.29 -1.37
C GLY A 189 -10.02 4.75 -2.77
N ALA A 190 -8.89 5.20 -3.34
CA ALA A 190 -8.33 4.68 -4.57
C ALA A 190 -7.45 3.45 -4.31
N LEU A 191 -7.64 2.39 -5.10
CA LEU A 191 -6.82 1.18 -5.00
C LEU A 191 -5.64 1.23 -5.97
N PRO A 192 -4.46 0.74 -5.57
CA PRO A 192 -3.35 0.56 -6.48
C PRO A 192 -3.73 -0.43 -7.58
N ALA A 193 -3.35 -0.12 -8.83
CA ALA A 193 -3.62 -0.99 -9.96
C ALA A 193 -2.80 -2.27 -9.83
N TYR A 194 -3.45 -3.39 -9.51
CA TYR A 194 -2.79 -4.68 -9.49
C TYR A 194 -2.78 -5.27 -10.91
N GLN A 195 -1.61 -5.26 -11.55
CA GLN A 195 -1.43 -5.86 -12.87
C GLN A 195 -0.90 -7.30 -12.74
N GLY A 196 -1.74 -8.28 -13.08
CA GLY A 196 -1.31 -9.68 -13.24
C GLY A 196 -2.41 -10.71 -12.99
N ARG A 197 -2.26 -11.92 -13.58
CA ARG A 197 -3.14 -13.08 -13.38
C ARG A 197 -2.87 -13.82 -12.06
N HIS A 198 -2.72 -13.11 -10.95
CA HIS A 198 -2.50 -13.71 -9.63
C HIS A 198 -3.82 -13.78 -8.85
N PRO A 199 -4.07 -14.82 -8.03
CA PRO A 199 -5.27 -14.92 -7.21
C PRO A 199 -5.57 -13.67 -6.35
N MET A 200 -4.53 -13.03 -5.82
CA MET A 200 -4.68 -11.77 -5.05
C MET A 200 -5.22 -10.61 -5.90
N GLY A 201 -4.90 -10.56 -7.19
CA GLY A 201 -5.46 -9.58 -8.10
C GLY A 201 -6.97 -9.73 -8.26
N PHE A 202 -7.42 -10.97 -8.46
CA PHE A 202 -8.85 -11.28 -8.51
C PHE A 202 -9.55 -10.95 -7.18
N LEU A 203 -8.93 -11.24 -6.04
CA LEU A 203 -9.49 -10.87 -4.73
C LEU A 203 -9.67 -9.34 -4.61
N LEU A 204 -8.64 -8.56 -4.94
CA LEU A 204 -8.71 -7.10 -4.91
C LEU A 204 -9.77 -6.55 -5.87
N GLU A 205 -9.90 -7.13 -7.06
CA GLU A 205 -10.93 -6.75 -8.03
C GLU A 205 -12.35 -7.01 -7.49
N ARG A 206 -12.57 -8.16 -6.84
CA ARG A 206 -13.85 -8.48 -6.20
C ARG A 206 -14.15 -7.56 -5.03
N LEU A 207 -13.17 -7.28 -4.17
CA LEU A 207 -13.37 -6.34 -3.06
C LEU A 207 -13.64 -4.92 -3.56
N LYS A 208 -12.97 -4.48 -4.63
CA LYS A 208 -13.26 -3.21 -5.31
C LYS A 208 -14.68 -3.16 -5.85
N GLN A 209 -15.17 -4.27 -6.40
CA GLN A 209 -16.55 -4.37 -6.86
C GLN A 209 -17.53 -4.26 -5.69
N VAL A 210 -17.27 -4.90 -4.56
CA VAL A 210 -18.07 -4.75 -3.33
C VAL A 210 -18.10 -3.29 -2.85
N GLN A 211 -16.94 -2.63 -2.74
CA GLN A 211 -16.85 -1.22 -2.38
C GLN A 211 -17.66 -0.32 -3.33
N THR A 212 -17.61 -0.61 -4.64
CA THR A 212 -18.32 0.17 -5.66
C THR A 212 -19.83 0.00 -5.55
N ASN A 213 -20.30 -1.23 -5.35
CA ASN A 213 -21.73 -1.51 -5.14
C ASN A 213 -22.24 -0.84 -3.86
N LEU A 214 -21.48 -0.94 -2.75
CA LEU A 214 -21.85 -0.28 -1.51
C LEU A 214 -21.89 1.24 -1.68
N ARG A 215 -20.93 1.83 -2.42
CA ARG A 215 -20.91 3.26 -2.68
C ARG A 215 -22.17 3.71 -3.42
N ALA A 216 -22.59 2.95 -4.42
CA ALA A 216 -23.82 3.21 -5.17
C ALA A 216 -25.04 3.16 -4.24
N VAL A 217 -25.21 2.08 -3.47
CA VAL A 217 -26.33 1.91 -2.54
C VAL A 217 -26.38 3.01 -1.48
N VAL A 218 -25.23 3.37 -0.89
CA VAL A 218 -25.16 4.48 0.08
C VAL A 218 -25.45 5.82 -0.59
N GLY A 219 -25.02 6.01 -1.85
CA GLY A 219 -25.34 7.18 -2.65
C GLY A 219 -26.85 7.32 -2.90
N ASP A 220 -27.50 6.24 -3.33
CA ASP A 220 -28.94 6.20 -3.59
C ASP A 220 -29.73 6.47 -2.29
N ALA A 221 -29.36 5.85 -1.18
CA ALA A 221 -29.99 6.09 0.11
C ALA A 221 -29.85 7.54 0.58
N ARG A 222 -28.67 8.16 0.38
CA ARG A 222 -28.48 9.59 0.68
C ARG A 222 -29.38 10.47 -0.18
N HIS A 223 -29.48 10.17 -1.48
CA HIS A 223 -30.33 10.92 -2.40
C HIS A 223 -31.81 10.82 -2.02
N GLU A 224 -32.29 9.64 -1.61
CA GLU A 224 -33.66 9.47 -1.10
C GLU A 224 -33.90 10.25 0.20
N ILE A 225 -32.94 10.25 1.14
CA ILE A 225 -33.03 11.03 2.39
C ILE A 225 -33.14 12.53 2.10
N ASP A 226 -32.33 13.05 1.18
CA ASP A 226 -32.43 14.45 0.73
C ASP A 226 -33.81 14.72 0.10
N GLY A 227 -34.34 13.76 -0.67
CA GLY A 227 -35.70 13.78 -1.21
C GLY A 227 -36.77 13.88 -0.12
N PHE A 228 -36.67 13.08 0.94
CA PHE A 228 -37.59 13.15 2.09
C PHE A 228 -37.50 14.48 2.83
N SER A 229 -36.30 15.05 2.98
CA SER A 229 -36.15 16.37 3.59
C SER A 229 -36.85 17.46 2.78
N SER A 230 -36.75 17.39 1.45
CA SER A 230 -37.47 18.30 0.55
C SER A 230 -38.99 18.13 0.66
N LEU A 231 -39.46 16.88 0.68
CA LEU A 231 -40.88 16.55 0.83
C LEU A 231 -41.43 17.05 2.18
N ALA A 232 -40.68 16.90 3.27
CA ALA A 232 -41.05 17.41 4.59
C ALA A 232 -41.23 18.94 4.56
N GLY A 233 -40.35 19.66 3.87
CA GLY A 233 -40.49 21.11 3.66
C GLY A 233 -41.74 21.48 2.85
N GLN A 234 -42.05 20.73 1.79
CA GLN A 234 -43.28 20.93 1.01
C GLN A 234 -44.54 20.68 1.85
N ILE A 235 -44.54 19.65 2.69
CA ILE A 235 -45.67 19.35 3.60
C ILE A 235 -45.88 20.49 4.59
N GLU A 236 -44.81 21.06 5.16
CA GLU A 236 -44.92 22.22 6.05
C GLU A 236 -45.54 23.42 5.32
N GLN A 237 -45.13 23.68 4.09
CA GLN A 237 -45.71 24.73 3.27
C GLN A 237 -47.19 24.46 2.94
N SER A 238 -47.56 23.23 2.57
CA SER A 238 -48.96 22.83 2.36
C SER A 238 -49.81 22.99 3.62
N ALA A 239 -49.26 22.68 4.80
CA ALA A 239 -49.95 22.90 6.07
C ALA A 239 -50.23 24.39 6.31
N ARG A 240 -49.27 25.29 6.00
CA ARG A 240 -49.49 26.74 6.06
C ARG A 240 -50.57 27.20 5.09
N HIS A 241 -50.58 26.69 3.86
CA HIS A 241 -51.63 27.02 2.88
C HIS A 241 -53.01 26.52 3.30
N MET A 242 -53.12 25.33 3.89
CA MET A 242 -54.39 24.85 4.47
C MET A 242 -54.86 25.75 5.60
N GLN A 243 -53.95 26.20 6.46
CA GLN A 243 -54.30 27.10 7.56
C GLN A 243 -54.79 28.46 7.03
N GLN A 244 -54.15 29.00 5.99
CA GLN A 244 -54.61 30.21 5.31
C GLN A 244 -55.98 30.01 4.66
N ALA A 245 -56.18 28.92 3.92
CA ALA A 245 -57.46 28.60 3.30
C ALA A 245 -58.57 28.45 4.36
N SER A 246 -58.28 27.82 5.51
CA SER A 246 -59.20 27.73 6.63
C SER A 246 -59.59 29.10 7.18
N GLN A 247 -58.64 30.03 7.31
CA GLN A 247 -58.92 31.41 7.73
C GLN A 247 -59.79 32.15 6.70
N THR A 248 -59.52 31.99 5.41
CA THR A 248 -60.34 32.57 4.34
C THR A 248 -61.76 32.01 4.36
N ILE A 249 -61.92 30.70 4.55
CA ILE A 249 -63.25 30.08 4.67
C ILE A 249 -64.00 30.65 5.89
N GLN A 250 -63.33 30.81 7.03
CA GLN A 250 -63.93 31.44 8.21
C GLN A 250 -64.38 32.89 7.93
N GLN A 251 -63.58 33.66 7.19
CA GLN A 251 -63.95 35.01 6.76
C GLN A 251 -65.16 35.01 5.82
N VAL A 252 -65.22 34.10 4.86
CA VAL A 252 -66.37 33.97 3.95
C VAL A 252 -67.64 33.63 4.73
N VAL A 253 -67.57 32.69 5.67
CA VAL A 253 -68.71 32.34 6.54
C VAL A 253 -69.17 33.56 7.35
N ALA A 254 -68.25 34.34 7.90
CA ALA A 254 -68.57 35.58 8.61
C ALA A 254 -69.26 36.60 7.68
N SER A 255 -68.72 36.86 6.48
CA SER A 255 -69.33 37.78 5.52
C SER A 255 -70.71 37.32 5.05
N VAL A 256 -70.94 36.01 4.86
CA VAL A 256 -72.27 35.48 4.55
C VAL A 256 -73.25 35.73 5.70
N THR A 257 -72.78 35.62 6.94
CA THR A 257 -73.58 35.94 8.13
C THR A 257 -73.95 37.44 8.17
N ASP A 258 -72.98 38.32 7.87
CA ASP A 258 -73.21 39.76 7.79
C ASP A 258 -74.22 40.13 6.68
N VAL A 259 -74.10 39.51 5.50
CA VAL A 259 -75.07 39.70 4.40
C VAL A 259 -76.46 39.23 4.81
N SER A 260 -76.57 38.10 5.52
CA SER A 260 -77.85 37.62 6.04
C SER A 260 -78.47 38.63 7.01
N GLN A 261 -77.66 39.24 7.89
CA GLN A 261 -78.14 40.27 8.81
C GLN A 261 -78.61 41.53 8.06
N LEU A 262 -77.85 41.98 7.07
CA LEU A 262 -78.25 43.13 6.23
C LEU A 262 -79.56 42.87 5.49
N LEU A 263 -79.77 41.66 4.96
CA LEU A 263 -81.04 41.28 4.33
C LEU A 263 -82.21 41.32 5.34
N GLN A 264 -81.96 40.94 6.60
CA GLN A 264 -82.95 41.03 7.66
C GLN A 264 -83.28 42.49 8.03
N ASP A 265 -82.28 43.36 8.05
CA ASP A 265 -82.48 44.79 8.28
C ASP A 265 -83.24 45.45 7.10
N VAL A 266 -82.90 45.09 5.85
CA VAL A 266 -83.57 45.57 4.63
C VAL A 266 -85.03 45.13 4.60
N THR A 267 -85.33 43.87 4.94
CA THR A 267 -86.72 43.38 5.00
C THR A 267 -87.52 44.11 6.07
N THR A 268 -86.94 44.33 7.25
CA THR A 268 -87.57 45.12 8.32
C THR A 268 -87.82 46.57 7.88
N ALA A 269 -86.86 47.20 7.20
CA ALA A 269 -87.02 48.55 6.67
C ALA A 269 -88.05 48.63 5.55
N ALA A 270 -88.11 47.64 4.66
CA ALA A 270 -89.10 47.56 3.59
C ALA A 270 -90.52 47.40 4.16
N ASP A 271 -90.71 46.58 5.20
CA ASP A 271 -91.99 46.44 5.90
C ASP A 271 -92.42 47.77 6.54
N ALA A 272 -91.50 48.46 7.24
CA ALA A 272 -91.76 49.77 7.81
C ALA A 272 -92.11 50.83 6.74
N GLN A 273 -91.41 50.80 5.60
CA GLN A 273 -91.69 51.70 4.48
C GLN A 273 -93.06 51.41 3.85
N SER A 274 -93.45 50.14 3.70
CA SER A 274 -94.76 49.75 3.20
C SER A 274 -95.89 50.28 4.10
N GLN A 275 -95.73 50.18 5.43
CA GLN A 275 -96.65 50.77 6.40
C GLN A 275 -96.68 52.31 6.29
N GLY A 276 -95.53 52.95 6.11
CA GLY A 276 -95.45 54.40 5.88
C GLY A 276 -96.18 54.85 4.61
N ILE A 277 -96.07 54.09 3.51
CA ILE A 277 -96.81 54.35 2.27
C ILE A 277 -98.31 54.21 2.50
N ALA A 278 -98.75 53.18 3.25
CA ALA A 278 -100.16 53.03 3.59
C ALA A 278 -100.68 54.24 4.38
N GLN A 279 -99.94 54.73 5.38
CA GLN A 279 -100.28 55.94 6.12
C GLN A 279 -100.33 57.20 5.23
N VAL A 280 -99.39 57.35 4.30
CA VAL A 280 -99.40 58.47 3.34
C VAL A 280 -100.63 58.38 2.42
N ASN A 281 -100.99 57.17 1.99
CA ASN A 281 -102.18 56.95 1.18
C ASN A 281 -103.46 57.32 1.93
N ASP A 282 -103.57 56.95 3.21
CA ASP A 282 -104.69 57.34 4.06
C ASP A 282 -104.74 58.87 4.24
N ALA A 283 -103.61 59.51 4.51
CA ALA A 283 -103.53 60.97 4.62
C ALA A 283 -103.85 61.70 3.30
N LEU A 284 -103.49 61.12 2.16
CA LEU A 284 -103.87 61.63 0.84
C LEU A 284 -105.38 61.52 0.61
N HIS A 285 -106.01 60.44 1.08
CA HIS A 285 -107.47 60.28 1.01
C HIS A 285 -108.20 61.31 1.90
N ASP A 286 -107.67 61.56 3.10
CA ASP A 286 -108.17 62.62 3.98
C ASP A 286 -108.00 64.01 3.35
N LEU A 287 -106.84 64.28 2.72
CA LEU A 287 -106.60 65.53 2.01
C LEU A 287 -107.52 65.71 0.79
N ASP A 288 -107.80 64.66 0.04
CA ASP A 288 -108.75 64.71 -1.08
C ASP A 288 -110.15 65.06 -0.57
N THR A 289 -110.56 64.46 0.55
CA THR A 289 -111.83 64.79 1.24
C THR A 289 -111.89 66.26 1.65
N VAL A 290 -110.85 66.77 2.33
CA VAL A 290 -110.77 68.19 2.72
C VAL A 290 -110.75 69.12 1.51
N THR A 291 -110.11 68.70 0.41
CA THR A 291 -110.07 69.49 -0.83
C THR A 291 -111.44 69.57 -1.48
N GLN A 292 -112.20 68.47 -1.50
CA GLN A 292 -113.59 68.44 -1.96
C GLN A 292 -114.49 69.32 -1.06
N ASP A 293 -114.37 69.21 0.26
CA ASP A 293 -115.10 70.05 1.22
C ASP A 293 -114.80 71.54 1.01
N ASN A 294 -113.53 71.90 0.81
CA ASN A 294 -113.12 73.28 0.51
C ASN A 294 -113.67 73.78 -0.83
N ALA A 295 -113.70 72.93 -1.87
CA ALA A 295 -114.31 73.28 -3.15
C ALA A 295 -115.82 73.53 -2.98
N GLN A 296 -116.53 72.69 -2.24
CA GLN A 296 -117.93 72.87 -1.92
C GLN A 296 -118.18 74.16 -1.10
N LEU A 297 -117.35 74.42 -0.09
CA LEU A 297 -117.40 75.66 0.70
C LEU A 297 -117.17 76.89 -0.18
N ALA A 298 -116.21 76.84 -1.11
CA ALA A 298 -115.94 77.91 -2.05
C ALA A 298 -117.13 78.15 -3.00
N GLU A 299 -117.78 77.08 -3.49
CA GLU A 299 -119.01 77.15 -4.29
C GLU A 299 -120.15 77.83 -3.52
N VAL A 300 -120.41 77.40 -2.28
CA VAL A 300 -121.43 78.01 -1.40
C VAL A 300 -121.10 79.46 -1.09
N SER A 301 -119.82 79.79 -0.88
CA SER A 301 -119.39 81.16 -0.66
C SER A 301 -119.56 82.03 -1.91
N ALA A 302 -119.28 81.50 -3.10
CA ALA A 302 -119.51 82.19 -4.38
C ALA A 302 -121.01 82.42 -4.63
N GLN A 303 -121.85 81.42 -4.37
CA GLN A 303 -123.32 81.55 -4.43
C GLN A 303 -123.85 82.58 -3.42
N SER A 304 -123.32 82.58 -2.19
CA SER A 304 -123.68 83.57 -1.17
C SER A 304 -123.27 84.99 -1.59
N ALA A 305 -122.10 85.15 -2.21
CA ALA A 305 -121.65 86.43 -2.76
C ALA A 305 -122.55 86.90 -3.93
N GLN A 306 -122.98 86.01 -4.82
CA GLN A 306 -123.97 86.32 -5.86
C GLN A 306 -125.33 86.72 -5.26
N HIS A 307 -125.79 86.02 -4.22
CA HIS A 307 -127.00 86.40 -3.49
C HIS A 307 -126.85 87.78 -2.85
N MET A 308 -125.70 88.08 -2.23
CA MET A 308 -125.41 89.40 -1.67
C MET A 308 -125.38 90.48 -2.75
N ASP A 309 -124.79 90.23 -3.92
CA ASP A 309 -124.78 91.14 -5.07
C ASP A 309 -126.20 91.38 -5.62
N ALA A 310 -127.00 90.32 -5.73
CA ALA A 310 -128.41 90.42 -6.10
C ALA A 310 -129.21 91.25 -5.08
N HIS A 311 -128.99 91.06 -3.78
CA HIS A 311 -129.60 91.88 -2.72
C HIS A 311 -129.14 93.34 -2.77
N ALA A 312 -127.86 93.60 -3.02
CA ALA A 312 -127.33 94.95 -3.21
C ALA A 312 -127.91 95.62 -4.47
N GLY A 313 -128.08 94.86 -5.56
CA GLY A 313 -128.72 95.31 -6.80
C GLY A 313 -130.22 95.60 -6.61
N ILE A 314 -130.93 94.78 -5.84
CA ILE A 314 -132.32 95.05 -5.44
C ILE A 314 -132.37 96.33 -4.60
N LEU A 315 -131.55 96.46 -3.54
CA LEU A 315 -131.46 97.68 -2.73
C LEU A 315 -131.17 98.92 -3.57
N ARG A 316 -130.27 98.82 -4.56
CA ARG A 316 -129.98 99.91 -5.50
C ARG A 316 -131.21 100.27 -6.35
N ARG A 317 -131.94 99.28 -6.87
CA ARG A 317 -133.22 99.50 -7.59
C ARG A 317 -134.30 100.09 -6.69
N THR A 318 -134.40 99.68 -5.43
CA THR A 318 -135.37 100.24 -4.47
C THR A 318 -135.03 101.70 -4.16
N LEU A 319 -133.74 102.02 -4.00
CA LEU A 319 -133.26 103.39 -3.82
C LEU A 319 -133.49 104.27 -5.07
N ASP A 320 -133.35 103.71 -6.28
CA ASP A 320 -133.64 104.42 -7.53
C ASP A 320 -135.15 104.63 -7.75
N ILE A 321 -136.01 103.70 -7.31
CA ILE A 321 -137.48 103.83 -7.36
C ILE A 321 -137.99 104.87 -6.34
N CYS A 322 -137.36 105.01 -5.17
CA CYS A 322 -137.67 106.06 -4.19
C CYS A 322 -137.20 107.46 -4.61
N ARG A 323 -136.68 107.63 -5.84
CA ARG A 323 -136.14 108.89 -6.37
C ARG A 323 -137.06 109.62 -7.38
N LEU A 324 -138.30 109.16 -7.56
CA LEU A 324 -139.38 109.88 -8.27
C LEU A 324 -140.40 110.43 -7.28
#